data_AF-A0A533Y8D3-F1
#
_entry.id   AF-A0A533Y8D3-F1
#
_cell.length_a   1.000
_cell.length_b   1.000
_cell.length_c   1.000
_cell.angle_alpha   90.00
_cell.angle_beta   90.00
_cell.angle_gamma   90.00
#
_symmetry.space_group_name_H-M   'P 1'
#
loop_
_entity.id
_entity.type
_entity.pdbx_description
1 polymer ?
#
loop_
_entity_poly.entity_id
_entity_poly.type
_entity_poly.pdbx_seq_one_letter_code
_entity_poly.pdbx_strand_id
1 'polypeptide(L)'
;MASRPQASHLPFLRFTLSLLLSGCLLLSGSAGFGKSEDNAPGVVYVGTYEGVINPVTAEYFNRVLTDAQEAGAAAVVLRLDTPGGLDTSMRLIIKDITASPIPVIVYVAPSGGRAASAGVFILYSAHIAAMAPGTNVGAAHPVAMGGGEMDAVMKAKVENDAAAYIKSIAEKRGRNVQWAEDAVRKSVSVTEKEALSLKVIDLIADDVPALLAAVDGREVVTGAGKVVLRTKGARLSCTIRAPSCPGSSGPSASSWPFIPFRPCRSTTRACCSSSWALCCSFSRSR
;
A
#
# COMPACT_ATOMS: atom_id res chain seq x y z
N MET A 1 71.58 -80.21 23.42
CA MET A 1 70.14 -80.02 23.15
C MET A 1 70.00 -79.06 21.97
N ALA A 2 69.43 -79.56 20.85
CA ALA A 2 68.83 -78.89 19.68
C ALA A 2 69.58 -77.71 19.00
N SER A 3 70.31 -77.91 17.89
CA SER A 3 69.90 -77.96 16.46
C SER A 3 69.53 -76.61 15.80
N ARG A 4 70.36 -76.13 14.86
CA ARG A 4 70.03 -75.10 13.84
C ARG A 4 68.97 -75.63 12.86
N PRO A 5 68.09 -74.80 12.23
CA PRO A 5 68.36 -74.17 10.91
C PRO A 5 67.67 -72.78 10.73
N GLN A 6 68.10 -71.82 9.90
CA GLN A 6 68.06 -71.64 8.42
C GLN A 6 66.68 -71.61 7.72
N ALA A 7 66.45 -70.50 6.97
CA ALA A 7 65.53 -70.29 5.82
C ALA A 7 64.00 -70.31 6.16
N SER A 8 63.03 -69.67 5.48
CA SER A 8 62.90 -69.10 4.13
C SER A 8 61.44 -68.64 3.86
N HIS A 9 61.22 -67.76 2.86
CA HIS A 9 60.04 -67.61 1.95
C HIS A 9 58.61 -67.31 2.53
N LEU A 10 57.98 -66.14 2.26
CA LEU A 10 56.97 -65.81 1.20
C LEU A 10 55.68 -66.67 1.22
N PRO A 11 54.52 -66.30 0.63
CA PRO A 11 53.78 -65.03 0.46
C PRO A 11 52.26 -65.14 0.80
N PHE A 12 51.58 -64.04 1.19
CA PHE A 12 50.09 -63.95 1.21
C PHE A 12 49.71 -62.57 0.65
N LEU A 13 49.67 -62.34 -0.67
CA LEU A 13 48.65 -62.78 -1.62
C LEU A 13 47.21 -62.44 -1.20
N ARG A 14 46.79 -61.26 -1.67
CA ARG A 14 45.49 -60.98 -2.32
C ARG A 14 44.24 -61.39 -1.54
N PHE A 15 43.61 -60.50 -0.75
CA PHE A 15 42.14 -60.49 -0.56
C PHE A 15 41.66 -59.31 0.32
N THR A 16 41.94 -58.05 0.00
CA THR A 16 41.23 -56.91 0.65
C THR A 16 41.11 -55.64 -0.19
N LEU A 17 41.51 -55.67 -1.47
CA LEU A 17 41.42 -54.52 -2.38
C LEU A 17 40.15 -54.62 -3.24
N SER A 18 38.95 -54.53 -2.65
CA SER A 18 37.70 -54.38 -3.42
C SER A 18 36.50 -53.82 -2.65
N LEU A 19 36.64 -53.34 -1.41
CA LEU A 19 35.51 -52.84 -0.61
C LEU A 19 35.59 -51.35 -0.24
N LEU A 20 36.30 -50.54 -1.02
CA LEU A 20 36.44 -49.09 -0.81
C LEU A 20 36.16 -48.25 -2.07
N LEU A 21 35.48 -48.83 -3.07
CA LEU A 21 35.13 -48.14 -4.33
C LEU A 21 33.62 -48.10 -4.64
N SER A 22 32.75 -48.30 -3.64
CA SER A 22 31.29 -48.37 -3.85
C SER A 22 30.47 -47.52 -2.86
N GLY A 23 31.04 -46.41 -2.38
CA GLY A 23 30.38 -45.52 -1.41
C GLY A 23 30.43 -44.02 -1.70
N CYS A 24 30.95 -43.61 -2.87
CA CYS A 24 31.16 -42.19 -3.19
C CYS A 24 30.55 -41.78 -4.54
N LEU A 25 29.40 -42.36 -4.87
CA LEU A 25 28.62 -42.01 -6.05
C LEU A 25 27.17 -41.85 -5.60
N LEU A 26 26.79 -40.64 -5.12
CA LEU A 26 25.43 -40.10 -4.97
C LEU A 26 25.44 -38.79 -4.15
N LEU A 27 26.20 -37.78 -4.58
CA LEU A 27 26.00 -36.38 -4.17
C LEU A 27 26.17 -35.47 -5.40
N SER A 28 25.43 -35.79 -6.47
CA SER A 28 25.20 -34.84 -7.56
C SER A 28 24.20 -33.80 -7.08
N GLY A 29 24.59 -32.54 -7.20
CA GLY A 29 23.91 -31.42 -6.58
C GLY A 29 22.49 -31.19 -7.08
N SER A 30 21.58 -31.09 -6.13
CA SER A 30 20.34 -30.33 -6.32
C SER A 30 20.66 -28.86 -6.05
N ALA A 31 21.31 -28.20 -7.02
CA ALA A 31 21.20 -26.76 -7.14
C ALA A 31 19.73 -26.47 -7.48
N GLY A 32 18.91 -26.36 -6.44
CA GLY A 32 17.59 -25.78 -6.54
C GLY A 32 17.77 -24.33 -6.95
N PHE A 33 17.82 -24.09 -8.26
CA PHE A 33 17.40 -22.82 -8.82
C PHE A 33 15.98 -22.61 -8.32
N GLY A 34 15.85 -21.85 -7.23
CA GLY A 34 14.58 -21.30 -6.83
C GLY A 34 14.04 -20.61 -8.07
N LYS A 35 12.92 -21.12 -8.59
CA LYS A 35 12.12 -20.38 -9.56
C LYS A 35 11.92 -19.01 -8.94
N SER A 36 12.56 -18.00 -9.53
CA SER A 36 12.03 -16.64 -9.44
C SER A 36 10.60 -16.78 -9.97
N GLU A 37 9.64 -16.82 -9.04
CA GLU A 37 8.25 -16.64 -9.40
C GLU A 37 8.19 -15.26 -10.03
N ASP A 38 8.23 -15.25 -11.36
CA ASP A 38 7.83 -14.15 -12.20
C ASP A 38 6.31 -14.04 -12.00
N ASN A 39 5.94 -13.54 -10.82
CA ASN A 39 4.58 -13.30 -10.41
C ASN A 39 4.06 -12.24 -11.36
N ALA A 40 2.99 -12.57 -12.07
CA ALA A 40 2.28 -11.63 -12.94
C ALA A 40 2.14 -10.29 -12.21
N PRO A 41 2.35 -9.16 -12.90
CA PRO A 41 2.36 -7.85 -12.26
C PRO A 41 1.11 -7.66 -11.40
N GLY A 42 1.31 -7.41 -10.11
CA GLY A 42 0.24 -7.22 -9.14
C GLY A 42 -0.68 -6.07 -9.53
N VAL A 43 -1.84 -5.96 -8.89
CA VAL A 43 -2.73 -4.81 -9.06
C VAL A 43 -2.44 -3.80 -7.96
N VAL A 44 -2.34 -2.52 -8.32
CA VAL A 44 -2.31 -1.41 -7.36
C VAL A 44 -3.58 -0.61 -7.50
N TYR A 45 -4.30 -0.44 -6.40
CA TYR A 45 -5.51 0.37 -6.38
C TYR A 45 -5.16 1.84 -6.13
N VAL A 46 -5.75 2.73 -6.90
CA VAL A 46 -5.57 4.17 -6.76
C VAL A 46 -6.91 4.80 -6.37
N GLY A 47 -6.98 5.26 -5.12
CA GLY A 47 -8.05 6.14 -4.64
C GLY A 47 -7.61 7.59 -4.77
N THR A 48 -8.42 8.44 -5.39
CA THR A 48 -8.13 9.87 -5.54
C THR A 48 -9.18 10.67 -4.82
N TYR A 49 -8.75 11.61 -3.99
CA TYR A 49 -9.64 12.53 -3.33
C TYR A 49 -9.09 13.94 -3.28
N GLU A 50 -9.92 14.89 -3.71
CA GLU A 50 -9.71 16.33 -3.59
C GLU A 50 -10.90 16.93 -2.83
N GLY A 51 -10.62 17.64 -1.73
CA GLY A 51 -11.64 18.37 -0.98
C GLY A 51 -11.64 18.09 0.52
N VAL A 52 -12.79 18.37 1.16
CA VAL A 52 -12.93 18.35 2.62
C VAL A 52 -13.18 16.94 3.15
N ILE A 53 -12.41 16.51 4.15
CA ILE A 53 -12.62 15.22 4.82
C ILE A 53 -13.96 15.20 5.55
N ASN A 54 -14.85 14.30 5.13
CA ASN A 54 -16.20 14.14 5.67
C ASN A 54 -16.63 12.65 5.63
N PRO A 55 -17.84 12.30 6.10
CA PRO A 55 -18.27 10.90 6.15
C PRO A 55 -18.31 10.20 4.78
N VAL A 56 -18.64 10.93 3.70
CA VAL A 56 -18.65 10.38 2.34
C VAL A 56 -17.24 10.03 1.89
N THR A 57 -16.26 10.88 2.22
CA THR A 57 -14.84 10.63 1.95
C THR A 57 -14.30 9.44 2.73
N ALA A 58 -14.71 9.31 4.00
CA ALA A 58 -14.33 8.15 4.82
C ALA A 58 -14.87 6.85 4.22
N GLU A 59 -16.13 6.83 3.80
CA GLU A 59 -16.73 5.65 3.13
C GLU A 59 -16.07 5.36 1.78
N TYR A 60 -15.68 6.41 1.03
CA TYR A 60 -14.93 6.25 -0.21
C TYR A 60 -13.58 5.56 0.02
N PHE A 61 -12.76 6.04 0.95
CA PHE A 61 -11.46 5.41 1.23
C PHE A 61 -11.61 4.00 1.81
N ASN A 62 -12.60 3.78 2.68
CA ASN A 62 -12.92 2.45 3.16
C ASN A 62 -13.22 1.48 2.01
N ARG A 63 -14.01 1.92 1.02
CA ARG A 63 -14.32 1.13 -0.17
C ARG A 63 -13.09 0.84 -1.02
N VAL A 64 -12.23 1.84 -1.26
CA VAL A 64 -10.96 1.63 -1.99
C VAL A 64 -10.10 0.55 -1.31
N LEU A 65 -9.99 0.61 0.03
CA LEU A 65 -9.22 -0.38 0.80
C LEU A 65 -9.87 -1.77 0.73
N THR A 66 -11.19 -1.84 0.81
CA THR A 66 -11.95 -3.10 0.76
C THR A 66 -11.84 -3.74 -0.63
N ASP A 67 -12.09 -2.99 -1.70
CA ASP A 67 -11.97 -3.47 -3.08
C ASP A 67 -10.54 -3.98 -3.36
N ALA A 68 -9.53 -3.27 -2.86
CA ALA A 68 -8.13 -3.66 -3.00
C ALA A 68 -7.81 -4.95 -2.25
N GLN A 69 -8.36 -5.12 -1.04
CA GLN A 69 -8.20 -6.34 -0.27
C GLN A 69 -8.87 -7.54 -0.96
N GLU A 70 -10.10 -7.38 -1.43
CA GLU A 70 -10.84 -8.42 -2.16
C GLU A 70 -10.13 -8.85 -3.46
N ALA A 71 -9.49 -7.90 -4.13
CA ALA A 71 -8.70 -8.16 -5.34
C ALA A 71 -7.29 -8.71 -5.08
N GLY A 72 -6.86 -8.85 -3.81
CA GLY A 72 -5.50 -9.26 -3.47
C GLY A 72 -4.43 -8.28 -3.99
N ALA A 73 -4.73 -6.98 -3.94
CA ALA A 73 -3.85 -5.94 -4.45
C ALA A 73 -2.49 -5.92 -3.74
N ALA A 74 -1.44 -5.57 -4.48
CA ALA A 74 -0.08 -5.44 -3.94
C ALA A 74 0.06 -4.19 -3.05
N ALA A 75 -0.69 -3.13 -3.35
CA ALA A 75 -0.72 -1.89 -2.58
C ALA A 75 -1.98 -1.06 -2.91
N VAL A 76 -2.25 -0.08 -2.07
CA VAL A 76 -3.20 1.01 -2.31
C VAL A 76 -2.46 2.33 -2.28
N VAL A 77 -2.70 3.18 -3.29
CA VAL A 77 -2.29 4.58 -3.32
C VAL A 77 -3.51 5.45 -3.06
N LEU A 78 -3.51 6.17 -1.95
CA LEU A 78 -4.49 7.21 -1.64
C LEU A 78 -3.89 8.56 -2.05
N ARG A 79 -4.22 9.02 -3.25
CA ARG A 79 -3.86 10.35 -3.73
C ARG A 79 -4.75 11.39 -3.05
N LEU A 80 -4.14 12.33 -2.35
CA LEU A 80 -4.84 13.25 -1.46
C LEU A 80 -4.48 14.70 -1.75
N ASP A 81 -5.52 15.53 -1.91
CA ASP A 81 -5.43 16.98 -1.78
C ASP A 81 -6.57 17.47 -0.88
N THR A 82 -6.24 17.97 0.31
CA THR A 82 -7.25 18.35 1.29
C THR A 82 -6.86 19.57 2.12
N PRO A 83 -7.78 20.53 2.32
CA PRO A 83 -7.61 21.59 3.30
C PRO A 83 -7.86 21.11 4.74
N GLY A 84 -8.35 19.88 4.93
CA GLY A 84 -8.79 19.36 6.22
C GLY A 84 -10.22 18.85 6.21
N GLY A 85 -10.78 18.68 7.40
CA GLY A 85 -12.18 18.30 7.58
C GLY A 85 -12.47 17.77 8.98
N LEU A 86 -13.49 16.93 9.08
CA LEU A 86 -14.02 16.46 10.35
C LEU A 86 -13.08 15.46 11.04
N ASP A 87 -12.82 15.69 12.33
CA ASP A 87 -12.02 14.79 13.19
C ASP A 87 -12.55 13.36 13.19
N THR A 88 -13.88 13.19 13.26
CA THR A 88 -14.51 11.86 13.25
C THR A 88 -14.22 11.08 11.97
N SER A 89 -14.35 11.73 10.81
CA SER A 89 -14.05 11.13 9.50
C SER A 89 -12.56 10.85 9.33
N MET A 90 -11.70 11.77 9.77
CA MET A 90 -10.25 11.57 9.80
C MET A 90 -9.86 10.33 10.63
N ARG A 91 -10.40 10.18 11.84
CA ARG A 91 -10.10 9.04 12.71
C ARG A 91 -10.60 7.71 12.14
N LEU A 92 -11.74 7.71 11.45
CA LEU A 92 -12.22 6.52 10.74
C LEU A 92 -11.23 6.10 9.63
N ILE A 93 -10.78 7.04 8.81
CA ILE A 93 -9.80 6.77 7.76
C ILE A 93 -8.49 6.22 8.35
N ILE A 94 -7.98 6.83 9.43
CA ILE A 94 -6.75 6.39 10.10
C ILE A 94 -6.92 4.98 10.68
N LYS A 95 -8.08 4.67 11.26
CA LYS A 95 -8.39 3.34 11.78
C LYS A 95 -8.36 2.31 10.66
N ASP A 96 -8.96 2.61 9.52
CA ASP A 96 -8.99 1.72 8.35
C ASP A 96 -7.58 1.50 7.78
N ILE A 97 -6.79 2.57 7.64
CA ILE A 97 -5.38 2.48 7.20
C ILE A 97 -4.55 1.65 8.19
N THR A 98 -4.75 1.86 9.49
CA THR A 98 -4.00 1.16 10.53
C THR A 98 -4.33 -0.32 10.61
N ALA A 99 -5.58 -0.69 10.35
CA ALA A 99 -6.05 -2.07 10.35
C ALA A 99 -5.81 -2.79 9.02
N SER A 100 -5.49 -2.06 7.95
CA SER A 100 -5.37 -2.63 6.61
C SER A 100 -4.29 -3.72 6.55
N PRO A 101 -4.60 -4.91 5.99
CA PRO A 101 -3.60 -5.93 5.71
C PRO A 101 -2.78 -5.60 4.46
N ILE A 102 -3.28 -4.70 3.60
CA ILE A 102 -2.63 -4.27 2.36
C ILE A 102 -1.77 -3.03 2.63
N PRO A 103 -0.56 -2.92 2.05
CA PRO A 103 0.23 -1.70 2.10
C PRO A 103 -0.54 -0.48 1.58
N VAL A 104 -0.63 0.57 2.40
CA VAL A 104 -1.29 1.83 2.04
C VAL A 104 -0.27 2.96 1.95
N ILE A 105 -0.20 3.57 0.77
CA ILE A 105 0.63 4.72 0.45
C ILE A 105 -0.29 5.94 0.41
N VAL A 106 -0.03 6.95 1.24
CA VAL A 106 -0.72 8.25 1.11
C VAL A 106 0.19 9.17 0.32
N TYR A 107 -0.32 9.71 -0.78
CA TYR A 107 0.42 10.53 -1.72
C TYR A 107 -0.22 11.91 -1.87
N VAL A 108 0.43 12.95 -1.35
CA VAL A 108 -0.06 14.34 -1.50
C VAL A 108 0.26 14.82 -2.90
N ALA A 109 -0.78 14.99 -3.72
CA ALA A 109 -0.65 15.32 -5.13
C ALA A 109 -2.01 15.79 -5.69
N PRO A 110 -2.05 16.51 -6.83
CA PRO A 110 -0.94 16.86 -7.73
C PRO A 110 -0.04 17.96 -7.16
N SER A 111 0.97 18.38 -7.93
CA SER A 111 1.71 19.63 -7.67
C SER A 111 0.73 20.78 -7.43
N GLY A 112 0.98 21.59 -6.39
CA GLY A 112 0.06 22.63 -5.92
C GLY A 112 -1.00 22.14 -4.92
N GLY A 113 -1.15 20.82 -4.75
CA GLY A 113 -2.01 20.22 -3.73
C GLY A 113 -1.39 20.26 -2.33
N ARG A 114 -2.18 19.88 -1.33
CA ARG A 114 -1.76 19.93 0.08
C ARG A 114 -2.39 18.84 0.94
N ALA A 115 -1.75 18.57 2.07
CA ALA A 115 -2.32 17.81 3.18
C ALA A 115 -2.36 18.70 4.41
N ALA A 116 -3.45 19.47 4.55
CA ALA A 116 -3.65 20.35 5.70
C ALA A 116 -4.62 19.74 6.73
N SER A 117 -4.49 20.16 7.99
CA SER A 117 -5.42 19.76 9.06
C SER A 117 -5.55 18.24 9.16
N ALA A 118 -6.75 17.68 8.97
CA ALA A 118 -6.99 16.24 8.93
C ALA A 118 -6.06 15.47 7.97
N GLY A 119 -5.64 16.10 6.88
CA GLY A 119 -4.70 15.51 5.91
C GLY A 119 -3.35 15.15 6.51
N VAL A 120 -2.88 15.91 7.51
CA VAL A 120 -1.61 15.62 8.21
C VAL A 120 -1.71 14.29 8.95
N PHE A 121 -2.80 14.08 9.69
CA PHE A 121 -3.00 12.85 10.45
C PHE A 121 -3.16 11.63 9.53
N ILE A 122 -3.89 11.79 8.42
CA ILE A 122 -4.06 10.74 7.40
C ILE A 122 -2.70 10.38 6.79
N LEU A 123 -1.90 11.38 6.39
CA LEU A 123 -0.54 11.16 5.87
C LEU A 123 0.35 10.44 6.89
N TYR A 124 0.31 10.87 8.15
CA TYR A 124 1.08 10.25 9.23
C TYR A 124 0.69 8.80 9.49
N SER A 125 -0.57 8.40 9.23
CA SER A 125 -1.04 7.03 9.42
C SER A 125 -0.57 6.04 8.35
N ALA A 126 -0.08 6.56 7.22
CA ALA A 126 0.28 5.76 6.05
C ALA A 126 1.40 4.76 6.35
N HIS A 127 1.43 3.65 5.61
CA HIS A 127 2.59 2.75 5.61
C HIS A 127 3.77 3.43 4.92
N ILE A 128 3.49 4.14 3.83
CA ILE A 128 4.42 5.05 3.15
C ILE A 128 3.74 6.40 2.94
N ALA A 129 4.40 7.47 3.34
CA ALA A 129 3.97 8.83 3.11
C ALA A 129 4.81 9.43 1.98
N ALA A 130 4.15 9.95 0.94
CA ALA A 130 4.82 10.56 -0.20
C ALA A 130 4.18 11.90 -0.57
N MET A 131 4.96 12.77 -1.21
CA MET A 131 4.50 14.08 -1.68
C MET A 131 4.99 14.35 -3.10
N ALA A 132 4.18 15.03 -3.90
CA ALA A 132 4.59 15.57 -5.19
C ALA A 132 5.42 16.84 -5.01
N PRO A 133 6.31 17.19 -5.96
CA PRO A 133 6.96 18.50 -5.97
C PRO A 133 5.94 19.63 -5.93
N GLY A 134 6.25 20.70 -5.18
CA GLY A 134 5.36 21.86 -5.08
C GLY A 134 4.09 21.63 -4.25
N THR A 135 4.11 20.68 -3.32
CA THR A 135 3.02 20.44 -2.36
C THR A 135 3.44 20.83 -0.95
N ASN A 136 2.47 21.00 -0.05
CA ASN A 136 2.75 21.33 1.35
C ASN A 136 1.92 20.49 2.34
N VAL A 137 2.43 20.35 3.55
CA VAL A 137 1.80 19.59 4.64
C VAL A 137 1.91 20.35 5.96
N GLY A 138 0.84 20.37 6.75
CA GLY A 138 0.84 20.99 8.08
C GLY A 138 -0.49 21.64 8.47
N ALA A 139 -0.42 22.72 9.26
CA ALA A 139 -1.59 23.45 9.76
C ALA A 139 -2.62 22.51 10.41
N ALA A 140 -2.18 21.70 11.37
CA ALA A 140 -2.97 20.66 12.03
C ALA A 140 -3.71 21.12 13.29
N HIS A 141 -3.77 22.44 13.54
CA HIS A 141 -4.41 22.99 14.73
C HIS A 141 -5.93 22.80 14.68
N PRO A 142 -6.56 22.26 15.74
CA PRO A 142 -8.01 22.09 15.80
C PRO A 142 -8.73 23.43 15.86
N VAL A 143 -9.88 23.51 15.18
CA VAL A 143 -10.77 24.67 15.18
C VAL A 143 -12.21 24.20 15.30
N ALA A 144 -13.10 25.04 15.85
CA ALA A 144 -14.52 24.72 15.91
C ALA A 144 -15.15 24.75 14.51
N MET A 145 -16.07 23.80 14.29
CA MET A 145 -16.91 23.81 13.10
C MET A 145 -17.79 25.06 13.09
N GLY A 146 -17.84 25.74 11.95
CA GLY A 146 -18.65 26.96 11.77
C GLY A 146 -17.95 28.27 12.16
N GLY A 147 -16.65 28.25 12.48
CA GLY A 147 -15.85 29.47 12.68
C GLY A 147 -16.13 30.21 14.00
N GLY A 148 -16.84 29.59 14.93
CA GLY A 148 -17.00 30.12 16.29
C GLY A 148 -15.71 30.02 17.11
N GLU A 149 -15.54 30.95 18.05
CA GLU A 149 -14.47 30.87 19.04
C GLU A 149 -14.77 29.78 20.07
N MET A 150 -13.80 28.90 20.32
CA MET A 150 -13.86 27.96 21.44
C MET A 150 -13.40 28.67 22.71
N ASP A 151 -14.04 28.38 23.85
CA ASP A 151 -13.48 28.83 25.13
C ASP A 151 -12.07 28.24 25.33
N ALA A 152 -11.23 28.97 26.07
CA ALA A 152 -9.82 28.61 26.23
C ALA A 152 -9.61 27.22 26.86
N VAL A 153 -10.51 26.79 27.75
CA VAL A 153 -10.43 25.49 28.42
C VAL A 153 -10.72 24.36 27.42
N MET A 154 -11.77 24.50 26.61
CA MET A 154 -12.09 23.54 25.55
C MET A 154 -11.03 23.51 24.46
N LYS A 155 -10.50 24.67 24.06
CA LYS A 155 -9.40 24.76 23.09
C LYS A 155 -8.19 23.95 23.56
N ALA A 156 -7.76 24.17 24.81
CA ALA A 156 -6.64 23.44 25.38
C ALA A 156 -6.89 21.92 25.47
N LYS A 157 -8.12 21.49 25.82
CA LYS A 157 -8.49 20.07 25.85
C LYS A 157 -8.40 19.42 24.47
N VAL A 158 -8.99 20.05 23.46
CA VAL A 158 -9.01 19.51 22.08
C VAL A 158 -7.62 19.53 21.48
N GLU A 159 -6.84 20.58 21.70
CA GLU A 159 -5.45 20.65 21.25
C GLU A 159 -4.59 19.56 21.89
N ASN A 160 -4.74 19.33 23.20
CA ASN A 160 -3.98 18.28 23.89
C ASN A 160 -4.36 16.87 23.42
N ASP A 161 -5.65 16.60 23.17
CA ASP A 161 -6.09 15.33 22.61
C ASP A 161 -5.52 15.11 21.20
N ALA A 162 -5.62 16.11 20.33
CA ALA A 162 -5.08 16.06 18.97
C ALA A 162 -3.56 15.88 18.96
N ALA A 163 -2.84 16.56 19.85
CA ALA A 163 -1.39 16.43 19.99
C ALA A 163 -1.01 15.02 20.48
N ALA A 164 -1.69 14.48 21.49
CA ALA A 164 -1.46 13.11 21.95
C ALA A 164 -1.73 12.10 20.83
N TYR A 165 -2.81 12.32 20.07
CA TYR A 165 -3.19 11.43 18.98
C TYR A 165 -2.16 11.40 17.86
N ILE A 166 -1.73 12.56 17.34
CA ILE A 166 -0.75 12.59 16.25
C ILE A 166 0.62 12.02 16.67
N LYS A 167 1.03 12.24 17.92
CA LYS A 167 2.27 11.66 18.46
C LYS A 167 2.21 10.14 18.46
N SER A 168 1.09 9.56 18.90
CA SER A 168 0.91 8.10 18.90
C SER A 168 1.03 7.49 17.51
N ILE A 169 0.51 8.18 16.48
CA ILE A 169 0.60 7.74 15.09
C ILE A 169 2.04 7.89 14.59
N ALA A 170 2.69 9.02 14.89
CA ALA A 170 4.06 9.30 14.50
C ALA A 170 5.04 8.26 15.07
N GLU A 171 4.93 7.94 16.35
CA GLU A 171 5.74 6.92 17.02
C GLU A 171 5.53 5.55 16.40
N LYS A 172 4.27 5.14 16.20
CA LYS A 172 3.94 3.86 15.57
C LYS A 172 4.52 3.71 14.16
N ARG A 173 4.63 4.82 13.42
CA ARG A 173 5.13 4.83 12.04
C ARG A 173 6.60 5.24 11.93
N GLY A 174 7.28 5.55 13.04
CA GLY A 174 8.67 6.00 13.03
C GLY A 174 8.90 7.36 12.37
N ARG A 175 7.89 8.23 12.37
CA ARG A 175 7.93 9.59 11.81
C ARG A 175 8.26 10.62 12.87
N ASN A 176 8.61 11.84 12.46
CA ASN A 176 8.99 12.91 13.37
C ASN A 176 7.82 13.32 14.30
N VAL A 177 7.94 12.90 15.56
CA VAL A 177 6.95 13.11 16.61
C VAL A 177 6.90 14.58 17.03
N GLN A 178 8.05 15.23 17.14
CA GLN A 178 8.14 16.63 17.56
C GLN A 178 7.48 17.56 16.55
N TRP A 179 7.79 17.37 15.26
CA TRP A 179 7.16 18.15 14.21
C TRP A 179 5.65 17.89 14.15
N ALA A 180 5.22 16.64 14.34
CA ALA A 180 3.79 16.30 14.37
C ALA A 180 3.05 17.06 15.48
N GLU A 181 3.63 17.12 16.68
CA GLU A 181 3.09 17.92 17.78
C GLU A 181 3.08 19.42 17.44
N ASP A 182 4.17 19.94 16.88
CA ASP A 182 4.26 21.35 16.47
C ASP A 182 3.24 21.70 15.37
N ALA A 183 2.91 20.78 14.47
CA ALA A 183 1.88 21.00 13.45
C ALA A 183 0.51 21.21 14.08
N VAL A 184 0.23 20.54 15.20
CA VAL A 184 -1.00 20.71 15.98
C VAL A 184 -0.94 21.97 16.83
N ARG A 185 0.12 22.17 17.63
CA ARG A 185 0.17 23.26 18.62
C ARG A 185 0.50 24.63 18.05
N LYS A 186 1.37 24.65 17.03
CA LYS A 186 1.95 25.88 16.44
C LYS A 186 1.51 26.10 15.00
N SER A 187 0.66 25.23 14.45
CA SER A 187 0.17 25.32 13.07
C SER A 187 1.28 25.34 12.02
N VAL A 188 2.44 24.73 12.29
CA VAL A 188 3.54 24.74 11.32
C VAL A 188 3.13 24.04 10.02
N SER A 189 3.67 24.52 8.91
CA SER A 189 3.49 23.96 7.58
C SER A 189 4.83 23.98 6.85
N VAL A 190 5.11 22.92 6.10
CA VAL A 190 6.38 22.73 5.39
C VAL A 190 6.16 22.26 3.97
N THR A 191 7.13 22.55 3.11
CA THR A 191 7.21 22.05 1.72
C THR A 191 7.56 20.57 1.67
N GLU A 192 7.41 19.94 0.51
CA GLU A 192 7.77 18.53 0.31
C GLU A 192 9.25 18.23 0.65
N LYS A 193 10.16 19.17 0.36
CA LYS A 193 11.61 19.02 0.59
C LYS A 193 11.95 19.08 2.07
N GLU A 194 11.33 20.02 2.78
CA GLU A 194 11.46 20.14 4.23
C GLU A 194 10.81 18.94 4.92
N ALA A 195 9.64 18.51 4.47
CA ALA A 195 8.94 17.33 4.98
C ALA A 195 9.83 16.07 4.89
N LEU A 196 10.50 15.87 3.75
CA LEU A 196 11.44 14.75 3.59
C LEU A 196 12.62 14.86 4.54
N SER A 197 13.23 16.05 4.63
CA SER A 197 14.39 16.32 5.49
C SER A 197 14.06 16.13 6.98
N LEU A 198 12.85 16.50 7.38
CA LEU A 198 12.35 16.38 8.75
C LEU A 198 11.80 14.99 9.07
N LYS A 199 11.79 14.02 8.14
CA LYS A 199 11.16 12.70 8.29
C LYS A 199 9.65 12.77 8.62
N VAL A 200 8.97 13.74 8.02
CA VAL A 200 7.50 13.81 7.97
C VAL A 200 6.97 12.84 6.91
N ILE A 201 7.70 12.71 5.80
CA ILE A 201 7.41 11.81 4.69
C ILE A 201 8.59 10.89 4.39
N ASP A 202 8.33 9.85 3.62
CA ASP A 202 9.31 8.84 3.22
C ASP A 202 10.04 9.20 1.91
N LEU A 203 9.33 9.80 0.95
CA LEU A 203 9.89 10.16 -0.36
C LEU A 203 9.09 11.24 -1.07
N ILE A 204 9.72 11.81 -2.10
CA ILE A 204 9.08 12.69 -3.08
C ILE A 204 9.03 11.94 -4.41
N ALA A 205 7.91 12.06 -5.13
CA ALA A 205 7.73 11.46 -6.45
C ALA A 205 6.92 12.39 -7.36
N ASP A 206 7.19 12.41 -8.66
CA ASP A 206 6.51 13.33 -9.59
C ASP A 206 5.07 12.88 -9.89
N ASP A 207 4.86 11.57 -10.00
CA ASP A 207 3.57 10.96 -10.32
C ASP A 207 3.45 9.55 -9.69
N VAL A 208 2.28 8.91 -9.89
CA VAL A 208 2.01 7.57 -9.35
C VAL A 208 2.96 6.52 -9.94
N PRO A 209 3.22 6.46 -11.27
CA PRO A 209 4.23 5.56 -11.81
C PRO A 209 5.62 5.70 -11.17
N ALA A 210 6.14 6.92 -11.01
CA ALA A 210 7.43 7.18 -10.37
C ALA A 210 7.42 6.77 -8.89
N LEU A 211 6.33 7.07 -8.17
CA LEU A 211 6.11 6.64 -6.79
C LEU A 211 6.19 5.11 -6.68
N LEU A 212 5.48 4.39 -7.55
CA LEU A 212 5.45 2.92 -7.52
C LEU A 212 6.80 2.29 -7.89
N ALA A 213 7.57 2.93 -8.77
CA ALA A 213 8.93 2.49 -9.05
C ALA A 213 9.88 2.70 -7.85
N ALA A 214 9.72 3.79 -7.11
CA ALA A 214 10.58 4.12 -5.97
C ALA A 214 10.29 3.30 -4.70
N VAL A 215 9.05 2.83 -4.52
CA VAL A 215 8.66 2.03 -3.34
C VAL A 215 8.75 0.53 -3.55
N ASP A 216 9.03 0.07 -4.77
CA ASP A 216 9.18 -1.34 -5.08
C ASP A 216 10.31 -1.98 -4.25
N GLY A 217 10.03 -3.16 -3.69
CA GLY A 217 10.96 -3.88 -2.82
C GLY A 217 11.05 -3.38 -1.38
N ARG A 218 10.37 -2.28 -1.00
CA ARG A 218 10.36 -1.81 0.40
C ARG A 218 9.51 -2.72 1.27
N GLU A 219 9.99 -2.99 2.49
CA GLU A 219 9.23 -3.68 3.53
C GLU A 219 8.44 -2.67 4.36
N VAL A 220 7.16 -2.97 4.62
CA VAL A 220 6.29 -2.20 5.51
C VAL A 220 5.58 -3.11 6.51
N VAL A 221 5.22 -2.57 7.67
CA VAL A 221 4.44 -3.28 8.70
C VAL A 221 2.96 -2.90 8.57
N THR A 222 2.15 -3.82 8.05
CA THR A 222 0.69 -3.71 7.93
C THR A 222 -0.03 -4.31 9.13
N GLY A 223 -1.35 -4.22 9.16
CA GLY A 223 -2.18 -4.88 10.18
C GLY A 223 -2.05 -6.41 10.19
N ALA A 224 -1.63 -7.02 9.07
CA ALA A 224 -1.38 -8.46 8.95
C ALA A 224 0.09 -8.86 9.21
N GLY A 225 0.99 -7.89 9.39
CA GLY A 225 2.41 -8.13 9.63
C GLY A 225 3.31 -7.48 8.57
N LYS A 226 4.52 -8.03 8.41
CA LYS A 226 5.50 -7.49 7.45
C LYS A 226 5.14 -7.90 6.03
N VAL A 227 5.07 -6.92 5.13
CA VAL A 227 4.78 -7.12 3.70
C VAL A 227 5.81 -6.36 2.86
N VAL A 228 6.33 -7.01 1.82
CA VAL A 228 7.20 -6.37 0.83
C VAL A 228 6.36 -5.85 -0.33
N LEU A 229 6.51 -4.57 -0.65
CA LEU A 229 5.85 -3.93 -1.79
C LEU A 229 6.37 -4.50 -3.11
N ARG A 230 5.48 -5.06 -3.92
CA ARG A 230 5.77 -5.55 -5.27
C ARG A 230 4.95 -4.75 -6.26
N THR A 231 5.44 -3.56 -6.60
CA THR A 231 4.72 -2.53 -7.36
C THR A 231 5.27 -2.38 -8.77
N LYS A 232 6.44 -2.96 -9.09
CA LYS A 232 7.03 -2.91 -10.44
C LYS A 232 6.13 -3.60 -11.47
N GLY A 233 5.80 -2.87 -12.53
CA GLY A 233 4.93 -3.34 -13.62
C GLY A 233 3.47 -3.52 -13.23
N ALA A 234 3.08 -3.16 -12.00
CA ALA A 234 1.73 -3.35 -11.50
C ALA A 234 0.70 -2.61 -12.35
N ARG A 235 -0.46 -3.25 -12.58
CA ARG A 235 -1.57 -2.59 -13.27
C ARG A 235 -2.29 -1.67 -12.29
N LEU A 236 -2.52 -0.42 -12.69
CA LEU A 236 -3.32 0.51 -11.91
C LEU A 236 -4.80 0.17 -12.08
N SER A 237 -5.51 0.04 -10.97
CA SER A 237 -6.96 -0.10 -10.92
C SER A 237 -7.54 1.04 -10.09
N CYS A 238 -8.75 1.48 -10.42
CA CYS A 238 -9.50 2.39 -9.57
C CYS A 238 -10.87 1.81 -9.28
N THR A 239 -11.42 2.13 -8.11
CA THR A 239 -12.83 1.86 -7.82
C THR A 239 -13.71 2.54 -8.87
N ILE A 240 -14.73 1.82 -9.38
CA ILE A 240 -15.60 2.20 -10.52
C ILE A 240 -16.28 3.58 -10.36
N ARG A 241 -16.32 4.13 -9.14
CA ARG A 241 -16.87 5.46 -8.84
C ARG A 241 -15.85 6.60 -8.75
N ALA A 242 -14.55 6.33 -8.94
CA ALA A 242 -13.54 7.39 -8.92
C ALA A 242 -13.61 8.23 -10.22
N PRO A 243 -13.52 9.57 -10.14
CA PRO A 243 -13.42 10.42 -11.32
C PRO A 243 -12.04 10.20 -11.98
N SER A 244 -11.96 9.23 -12.91
CA SER A 244 -10.82 8.89 -13.79
C SER A 244 -9.49 8.51 -13.13
N CYS A 245 -8.93 7.35 -13.50
CA CYS A 245 -7.60 6.94 -13.09
C CYS A 245 -6.52 7.82 -13.76
N PRO A 246 -5.49 8.31 -13.03
CA PRO A 246 -4.30 8.85 -13.67
C PRO A 246 -3.57 7.74 -14.44
N GLY A 247 -3.40 7.93 -15.75
CA GLY A 247 -2.64 7.00 -16.61
C GLY A 247 -3.46 5.90 -17.30
N SER A 248 -4.79 5.82 -17.12
CA SER A 248 -5.61 4.95 -17.96
C SER A 248 -5.90 5.64 -19.29
N SER A 249 -5.35 5.15 -20.39
CA SER A 249 -5.72 5.54 -21.75
C SER A 249 -7.09 4.96 -22.16
N GLY A 250 -8.09 5.05 -21.27
CA GLY A 250 -9.46 4.60 -21.50
C GLY A 250 -10.40 5.79 -21.74
N PRO A 251 -11.47 5.62 -22.52
CA PRO A 251 -12.37 6.71 -22.87
C PRO A 251 -13.03 7.31 -21.63
N SER A 252 -13.10 8.64 -21.58
CA SER A 252 -13.71 9.40 -20.50
C SER A 252 -15.16 8.96 -20.27
N ALA A 253 -15.62 9.01 -19.02
CA ALA A 253 -16.99 8.65 -18.64
C ALA A 253 -18.09 9.45 -19.37
N SER A 254 -17.74 10.49 -20.13
CA SER A 254 -18.63 11.28 -20.98
C SER A 254 -18.95 10.66 -22.34
N SER A 255 -18.33 9.55 -22.74
CA SER A 255 -18.55 8.91 -24.06
C SER A 255 -19.45 7.67 -24.02
N TRP A 256 -20.05 7.34 -22.88
CA TRP A 256 -21.00 6.23 -22.78
C TRP A 256 -22.39 6.73 -23.20
N PRO A 257 -23.05 6.10 -24.19
CA PRO A 257 -24.42 6.46 -24.50
C PRO A 257 -25.29 6.19 -23.26
N PHE A 258 -26.02 7.22 -22.82
CA PHE A 258 -27.09 7.09 -21.85
C PHE A 258 -28.10 6.05 -22.36
N ILE A 259 -28.01 4.82 -21.86
CA ILE A 259 -29.06 3.82 -22.05
C ILE A 259 -30.08 4.09 -20.95
N PRO A 260 -31.29 4.59 -21.25
CA PRO A 260 -32.30 4.80 -20.23
C PRO A 260 -32.67 3.44 -19.61
N PHE A 261 -32.67 3.39 -18.28
CA PHE A 261 -33.19 2.29 -17.48
C PHE A 261 -34.63 1.96 -17.95
N ARG A 262 -34.81 0.85 -18.67
CA ARG A 262 -36.14 0.26 -18.86
C ARG A 262 -36.48 -0.52 -17.59
N PRO A 263 -37.58 -0.21 -16.89
CA PRO A 263 -38.00 -1.03 -15.75
C PRO A 263 -38.43 -2.41 -16.27
N CYS A 264 -37.83 -3.45 -15.70
CA CYS A 264 -38.12 -4.85 -16.02
C CYS A 264 -39.54 -5.20 -15.53
N ARG A 265 -40.53 -5.13 -16.42
CA ARG A 265 -41.87 -5.72 -16.19
C ARG A 265 -41.83 -7.19 -16.62
N SER A 266 -41.45 -8.09 -15.73
CA SER A 266 -41.87 -9.49 -15.84
C SER A 266 -41.87 -10.16 -14.47
N THR A 267 -43.07 -10.41 -13.96
CA THR A 267 -43.35 -11.27 -12.80
C THR A 267 -43.14 -12.73 -13.18
N THR A 268 -41.88 -13.18 -13.21
CA THR A 268 -41.55 -14.61 -13.24
C THR A 268 -40.16 -14.84 -12.67
N ARG A 269 -40.10 -15.55 -11.54
CA ARG A 269 -38.86 -16.05 -10.91
C ARG A 269 -38.21 -17.09 -11.83
N ALA A 270 -37.25 -16.69 -12.66
CA ALA A 270 -36.27 -17.61 -13.25
C ALA A 270 -35.21 -16.82 -14.04
N CYS A 271 -34.21 -16.26 -13.36
CA CYS A 271 -32.87 -16.03 -13.92
C CYS A 271 -31.92 -15.66 -12.77
N CYS A 272 -31.70 -16.64 -11.90
CA CYS A 272 -30.57 -16.66 -10.99
C CYS A 272 -29.75 -17.87 -11.41
N SER A 273 -28.81 -17.70 -12.34
CA SER A 273 -27.56 -18.47 -12.46
C SER A 273 -26.93 -18.33 -13.85
N SER A 274 -25.61 -18.16 -13.82
CA SER A 274 -24.62 -18.53 -14.84
C SER A 274 -24.39 -17.65 -16.08
N SER A 275 -23.09 -17.36 -16.28
CA SER A 275 -22.38 -16.98 -17.50
C SER A 275 -22.38 -15.52 -17.96
N TRP A 276 -21.33 -14.81 -17.53
CA TRP A 276 -20.83 -13.53 -18.04
C TRP A 276 -20.00 -13.64 -19.34
N ALA A 277 -20.21 -14.70 -20.13
CA ALA A 277 -19.44 -14.95 -21.34
C ALA A 277 -20.38 -15.23 -22.51
N LEU A 278 -21.03 -14.20 -23.07
CA LEU A 278 -21.69 -14.26 -24.40
C LEU A 278 -22.25 -12.90 -24.89
N CYS A 279 -21.61 -11.76 -24.55
CA CYS A 279 -22.03 -10.45 -25.08
C CYS A 279 -20.94 -9.71 -25.86
N CYS A 280 -20.07 -10.46 -26.54
CA CYS A 280 -19.11 -9.94 -27.51
C CYS A 280 -19.11 -10.80 -28.77
N SER A 281 -20.27 -10.97 -29.39
CA SER A 281 -20.35 -11.36 -30.81
C SER A 281 -21.76 -11.12 -31.34
N PHE A 282 -22.07 -9.92 -31.83
CA PHE A 282 -22.92 -9.76 -33.02
C PHE A 282 -22.83 -8.33 -33.59
N SER A 283 -22.20 -8.26 -34.77
CA SER A 283 -22.40 -7.38 -35.95
C SER A 283 -22.73 -5.88 -35.69
N ARG A 284 -21.90 -4.89 -36.08
CA ARG A 284 -21.45 -4.57 -37.46
C ARG A 284 -22.51 -4.90 -38.53
N SER A 285 -23.45 -3.98 -38.77
CA SER A 285 -23.93 -3.57 -40.10
C SER A 285 -25.34 -2.94 -40.02
N ARG A 286 -25.41 -1.61 -40.06
CA ARG A 286 -26.22 -0.77 -40.97
C ARG A 286 -26.11 0.68 -40.52
#